data_AF-A0A5C4SMM2-F1
#
_entry.id   AF-A0A5C4SMM2-F1
#
_cell.length_a   1.000
_cell.length_b   1.000
_cell.length_c   1.000
_cell.angle_alpha   90.00
_cell.angle_beta   90.00
_cell.angle_gamma   90.00
#
_symmetry.space_group_name_H-M   'P 1'
#
loop_
_entity.id
_entity.type
_entity.pdbx_description
1 polymer ?
#
loop_
_entity_poly.entity_id
_entity_poly.type
_entity_poly.pdbx_seq_one_letter_code
_entity_poly.pdbx_strand_id
1 'polypeptide(L)'
;MKRVRFDYNKLLVETFLDNFTRTYKTFCEDNGILCRYQAYGTPFLMGMLDGYMIPDIPESNNWIYSAEMKDSTWQWSQSHGYMTWNLYASAGAHLSGKKITSCETMTNVRGVFKTTLEDIKQHDDMNFITGINHSVLHGYNYSPKDAPFPGWIRYGSYFSEQNTWWKHLSSWVDYNARLSYVFQNSQADKSIAILGPTSDLWGDKGLKRGPFHTEPEYLYRMWEPISQLGYSCDYINQNVLANAKVKDGVLIYGDMNFKLLVLANLESVDIKLAKTLKDFVASGGKVVVIDGLPDKSLGYGDYQANDAVISRIMTDIQSNYTSSIISVNSPNSIEKLFSWTEEVLKKS
;
A
#
# COMPACT_ATOMS: atom_id res chain seq x y z
N MET A 1 -24.31 -6.16 14.83
CA MET A 1 -23.27 -5.28 15.42
C MET A 1 -22.14 -4.93 14.44
N LYS A 2 -21.56 -5.89 13.69
CA LYS A 2 -20.49 -5.63 12.69
C LYS A 2 -20.84 -4.51 11.69
N ARG A 3 -22.01 -4.59 11.04
CA ARG A 3 -22.50 -3.59 10.07
C ARG A 3 -22.61 -2.16 10.65
N VAL A 4 -23.21 -2.03 11.84
CA VAL A 4 -23.31 -0.74 12.55
C VAL A 4 -21.92 -0.20 12.90
N ARG A 5 -20.99 -1.07 13.31
CA ARG A 5 -19.60 -0.68 13.58
C ARG A 5 -18.88 -0.23 12.30
N PHE A 6 -19.12 -0.91 11.18
CA PHE A 6 -18.63 -0.47 9.88
C PHE A 6 -19.15 0.93 9.55
N ASP A 7 -20.46 1.18 9.64
CA ASP A 7 -21.05 2.49 9.36
C ASP A 7 -20.44 3.59 10.23
N TYR A 8 -20.25 3.31 11.53
CA TYR A 8 -19.61 4.25 12.45
C TYR A 8 -18.14 4.52 12.09
N ASN A 9 -17.35 3.49 11.79
CA ASN A 9 -15.95 3.66 11.42
C ASN A 9 -15.78 4.34 10.05
N LYS A 10 -16.68 4.06 9.11
CA LYS A 10 -16.76 4.77 7.83
C LYS A 10 -16.97 6.27 8.07
N LEU A 11 -17.96 6.63 8.91
CA LEU A 11 -18.21 8.02 9.29
C LEU A 11 -16.96 8.67 9.92
N LEU A 12 -16.27 7.98 10.83
CA LEU A 12 -15.04 8.50 11.44
C LEU A 12 -13.94 8.77 10.41
N VAL A 13 -13.73 7.85 9.47
CA VAL A 13 -12.73 8.02 8.41
C VAL A 13 -13.09 9.17 7.48
N GLU A 14 -14.34 9.23 7.00
CA GLU A 14 -14.82 10.33 6.15
C GLU A 14 -14.65 11.68 6.87
N THR A 15 -15.05 11.76 8.14
CA THR A 15 -14.90 12.96 8.97
C THR A 15 -13.43 13.37 9.13
N PHE A 16 -12.52 12.41 9.34
CA PHE A 16 -11.09 12.70 9.46
C PHE A 16 -10.50 13.20 8.13
N LEU A 17 -10.82 12.54 7.02
CA LEU A 17 -10.30 12.92 5.72
C LEU A 17 -10.77 14.32 5.31
N ASP A 18 -12.04 14.66 5.55
CA ASP A 18 -12.58 15.97 5.18
C ASP A 18 -12.09 17.08 6.10
N ASN A 19 -12.18 16.88 7.42
CA ASN A 19 -11.91 17.94 8.40
C ASN A 19 -10.44 18.07 8.80
N PHE A 20 -9.61 17.06 8.53
CA PHE A 20 -8.17 17.14 8.78
C PHE A 20 -7.37 17.09 7.48
N THR A 21 -7.41 15.99 6.73
CA THR A 21 -6.47 15.79 5.61
C THR A 21 -6.73 16.77 4.45
N ARG A 22 -7.97 16.93 4.00
CA ARG A 22 -8.34 17.91 2.95
C ARG A 22 -8.20 19.34 3.44
N THR A 23 -8.53 19.61 4.70
CA THR A 23 -8.35 20.93 5.30
C THR A 23 -6.87 21.32 5.33
N TYR A 24 -5.97 20.39 5.72
CA TYR A 24 -4.53 20.60 5.68
C TYR A 24 -4.02 20.81 4.25
N LYS A 25 -4.49 20.00 3.28
CA LYS A 25 -4.18 20.19 1.85
C LYS A 25 -4.60 21.58 1.35
N THR A 26 -5.82 22.02 1.67
CA THR A 26 -6.35 23.33 1.30
C THR A 26 -5.49 24.45 1.90
N PHE A 27 -5.12 24.35 3.18
CA PHE A 27 -4.20 25.30 3.81
C PHE A 27 -2.86 25.39 3.08
N CYS A 28 -2.29 24.24 2.68
CA CYS A 28 -1.06 24.23 1.90
C CYS A 28 -1.22 24.97 0.56
N GLU A 29 -2.31 24.70 -0.17
CA GLU A 29 -2.61 25.35 -1.45
C GLU A 29 -2.79 26.87 -1.31
N ASP A 30 -3.58 27.31 -0.33
CA ASP A 30 -3.84 28.73 -0.05
C ASP A 30 -2.56 29.51 0.29
N ASN A 31 -1.52 28.82 0.76
CA ASN A 31 -0.22 29.38 1.12
C ASN A 31 0.89 29.10 0.09
N GLY A 32 0.55 28.51 -1.07
CA GLY A 32 1.52 28.23 -2.14
C GLY A 32 2.60 27.20 -1.76
N ILE A 33 2.29 26.26 -0.85
CA ILE A 33 3.20 25.19 -0.42
C ILE A 33 2.63 23.81 -0.80
N LEU A 34 3.51 22.83 -1.01
CA LEU A 34 3.11 21.45 -1.29
C LEU A 34 2.74 20.71 0.00
N CYS A 35 1.67 19.94 -0.06
CA CYS A 35 1.22 19.07 1.03
C CYS A 35 1.90 17.70 0.94
N ARG A 36 2.75 17.38 1.92
CA ARG A 36 3.36 16.05 2.11
C ARG A 36 2.76 15.37 3.34
N TYR A 37 2.30 14.13 3.21
CA TYR A 37 1.52 13.47 4.27
C TYR A 37 1.68 11.94 4.30
N GLN A 38 1.88 11.41 5.52
CA GLN A 38 1.91 9.98 5.81
C GLN A 38 0.53 9.48 6.29
N ALA A 39 -0.19 8.75 5.44
CA ALA A 39 -1.58 8.31 5.71
C ALA A 39 -1.70 6.96 6.45
N TYR A 40 -0.60 6.39 6.95
CA TYR A 40 -0.59 5.09 7.66
C TYR A 40 -0.77 5.20 9.19
N GLY A 41 -1.26 6.34 9.69
CA GLY A 41 -1.22 6.84 11.08
C GLY A 41 -1.38 5.85 12.25
N THR A 42 -0.85 6.23 13.41
CA THR A 42 -0.98 5.52 14.70
C THR A 42 -1.71 6.42 15.71
N PRO A 43 -2.64 5.91 16.54
CA PRO A 43 -3.01 4.51 16.76
C PRO A 43 -4.12 3.98 15.84
N PHE A 44 -4.60 4.74 14.84
CA PHE A 44 -5.73 4.36 13.99
C PHE A 44 -5.43 4.48 12.48
N LEU A 45 -5.95 3.55 11.67
CA LEU A 45 -5.89 3.58 10.21
C LEU A 45 -7.03 4.46 9.64
N MET A 46 -6.78 5.75 9.51
CA MET A 46 -7.77 6.72 9.03
C MET A 46 -7.78 6.81 7.49
N GLY A 47 -8.29 5.75 6.84
CA GLY A 47 -8.53 5.71 5.39
C GLY A 47 -7.37 5.19 4.52
N MET A 48 -6.13 5.18 5.03
CA MET A 48 -4.90 4.74 4.32
C MET A 48 -4.85 5.19 2.85
N LEU A 49 -5.28 4.34 1.91
CA LEU A 49 -5.24 4.63 0.46
C LEU A 49 -6.01 5.91 0.10
N ASP A 50 -7.22 6.10 0.62
CA ASP A 50 -7.98 7.33 0.36
C ASP A 50 -7.25 8.57 0.90
N GLY A 51 -6.56 8.42 2.05
CA GLY A 51 -5.71 9.46 2.61
C GLY A 51 -4.47 9.75 1.77
N TYR A 52 -3.87 8.74 1.14
CA TYR A 52 -2.73 8.90 0.25
C TYR A 52 -3.08 9.53 -1.11
N MET A 53 -4.34 9.50 -1.55
CA MET A 53 -4.75 10.18 -2.79
C MET A 53 -4.95 11.70 -2.62
N ILE A 54 -4.95 12.21 -1.38
CA ILE A 54 -5.21 13.64 -1.08
C ILE A 54 -3.96 14.54 -1.22
N PRO A 55 -2.80 14.25 -0.61
CA PRO A 55 -1.64 15.15 -0.63
C PRO A 55 -1.06 15.36 -2.04
N ASP A 56 -0.22 16.39 -2.19
CA ASP A 56 0.61 16.55 -3.40
C ASP A 56 1.72 15.51 -3.46
N ILE A 57 2.26 15.16 -2.29
CA ILE A 57 3.34 14.20 -2.10
C ILE A 57 2.89 13.18 -1.05
N PRO A 58 2.30 12.04 -1.47
CA PRO A 58 2.04 10.92 -0.57
C PRO A 58 3.38 10.40 -0.02
N GLU A 59 3.47 10.23 1.29
CA GLU A 59 4.71 9.84 1.95
C GLU A 59 4.57 8.51 2.70
N SER A 60 5.49 7.58 2.48
CA SER A 60 5.62 6.36 3.28
C SER A 60 6.72 6.48 4.35
N ASN A 61 7.05 5.38 5.01
CA ASN A 61 8.32 5.22 5.71
C ASN A 61 8.89 3.81 5.54
N ASN A 62 10.21 3.69 5.69
CA ASN A 62 10.88 2.41 5.82
C ASN A 62 11.89 2.43 6.98
N TRP A 63 12.01 1.31 7.69
CA TRP A 63 12.86 1.22 8.87
C TRP A 63 14.04 0.29 8.65
N ILE A 64 15.26 0.82 8.78
CA ILE A 64 16.50 0.05 8.76
C ILE A 64 16.69 -0.65 10.13
N TYR A 65 17.16 -1.90 10.12
CA TYR A 65 17.37 -2.70 11.34
C TYR A 65 16.12 -2.99 12.19
N SER A 66 14.98 -3.25 11.55
CA SER A 66 13.72 -3.49 12.26
C SER A 66 13.55 -4.92 12.82
N ALA A 67 14.38 -5.90 12.43
CA ALA A 67 14.43 -7.25 13.04
C ALA A 67 15.78 -7.58 13.72
N GLU A 68 15.84 -8.73 14.41
CA GLU A 68 17.07 -9.20 15.06
C GLU A 68 18.14 -9.56 14.03
N MET A 69 19.30 -8.91 14.12
CA MET A 69 20.45 -9.18 13.26
C MET A 69 21.22 -10.41 13.74
N LYS A 70 20.66 -11.61 13.57
CA LYS A 70 21.33 -12.89 13.91
C LYS A 70 21.90 -13.64 12.70
N ASP A 71 21.41 -13.38 11.49
CA ASP A 71 21.81 -14.09 10.27
C ASP A 71 22.30 -13.15 9.15
N SER A 72 23.00 -13.72 8.16
CA SER A 72 23.40 -13.05 6.91
C SER A 72 22.22 -12.66 6.03
N THR A 73 21.00 -13.11 6.36
CA THR A 73 19.75 -12.78 5.69
C THR A 73 19.02 -11.70 6.47
N TRP A 74 18.86 -10.54 5.83
CA TRP A 74 18.12 -9.41 6.38
C TRP A 74 16.64 -9.76 6.52
N GLN A 75 16.17 -9.91 7.75
CA GLN A 75 14.74 -10.01 8.04
C GLN A 75 14.20 -8.61 8.34
N TRP A 76 13.13 -8.21 7.64
CA TRP A 76 12.42 -6.97 7.93
C TRP A 76 11.34 -7.22 8.98
N SER A 77 11.14 -6.29 9.91
CA SER A 77 9.94 -6.32 10.74
C SER A 77 8.73 -6.13 9.86
N GLN A 78 7.89 -7.16 9.78
CA GLN A 78 6.63 -7.10 9.03
C GLN A 78 5.60 -6.14 9.67
N SER A 79 5.81 -5.76 10.93
CA SER A 79 4.87 -4.95 11.72
C SER A 79 5.19 -3.45 11.73
N HIS A 80 6.41 -3.05 11.35
CA HIS A 80 6.86 -1.66 11.50
C HIS A 80 7.82 -1.26 10.37
N GLY A 81 7.44 -0.26 9.56
CA GLY A 81 8.26 0.21 8.44
C GLY A 81 8.46 -0.82 7.32
N TYR A 82 7.54 -1.78 7.18
CA TYR A 82 7.54 -2.76 6.10
C TYR A 82 6.99 -2.19 4.79
N MET A 83 7.38 -2.81 3.67
CA MET A 83 7.12 -2.33 2.32
C MET A 83 5.63 -2.22 1.93
N THR A 84 4.72 -2.86 2.67
CA THR A 84 3.27 -2.65 2.50
C THR A 84 2.89 -1.16 2.58
N TRP A 85 3.54 -0.36 3.43
CA TRP A 85 3.25 1.08 3.53
C TRP A 85 3.63 1.81 2.23
N ASN A 86 4.76 1.43 1.64
CA ASN A 86 5.23 2.00 0.38
C ASN A 86 4.26 1.67 -0.75
N LEU A 87 3.73 0.45 -0.78
CA LEU A 87 2.74 0.02 -1.78
C LEU A 87 1.46 0.84 -1.71
N TYR A 88 0.95 1.15 -0.50
CA TYR A 88 -0.23 2.03 -0.36
C TYR A 88 0.06 3.49 -0.72
N ALA A 89 1.21 4.03 -0.31
CA ALA A 89 1.59 5.41 -0.68
C ALA A 89 1.77 5.55 -2.19
N SER A 90 2.44 4.59 -2.82
CA SER A 90 2.66 4.56 -4.27
C SER A 90 1.37 4.36 -5.03
N ALA A 91 0.49 3.44 -4.61
CA ALA A 91 -0.83 3.28 -5.19
C ALA A 91 -1.64 4.58 -5.11
N GLY A 92 -1.61 5.28 -3.97
CA GLY A 92 -2.26 6.58 -3.82
C GLY A 92 -1.75 7.62 -4.82
N ALA A 93 -0.43 7.71 -5.01
CA ALA A 93 0.18 8.58 -6.00
C ALA A 93 -0.22 8.22 -7.43
N HIS A 94 -0.09 6.94 -7.80
CA HIS A 94 -0.41 6.44 -9.14
C HIS A 94 -1.87 6.68 -9.52
N LEU A 95 -2.80 6.31 -8.63
CA LEU A 95 -4.24 6.44 -8.85
C LEU A 95 -4.70 7.90 -8.94
N SER A 96 -3.96 8.84 -8.34
CA SER A 96 -4.30 10.27 -8.32
C SER A 96 -3.35 11.14 -9.16
N GLY A 97 -2.52 10.53 -10.02
CA GLY A 97 -1.65 11.24 -10.96
C GLY A 97 -0.56 12.08 -10.30
N LYS A 98 -0.10 11.72 -9.10
CA LYS A 98 0.96 12.45 -8.39
C LYS A 98 2.32 12.06 -8.95
N LYS A 99 3.13 13.08 -9.28
CA LYS A 99 4.47 12.90 -9.81
C LYS A 99 5.46 12.34 -8.78
N ILE A 100 5.32 12.77 -7.52
CA ILE A 100 6.28 12.46 -6.45
C ILE A 100 5.60 11.63 -5.37
N THR A 101 6.20 10.50 -5.03
CA THR A 101 5.87 9.67 -3.87
C THR A 101 7.13 9.57 -3.01
N SER A 102 7.07 10.12 -1.80
CA SER A 102 8.23 10.17 -0.91
C SER A 102 8.23 9.04 0.11
N CYS A 103 9.39 8.83 0.73
CA CYS A 103 9.53 7.94 1.88
C CYS A 103 10.42 8.61 2.93
N GLU A 104 9.97 8.59 4.18
CA GLU A 104 10.86 8.78 5.33
C GLU A 104 11.78 7.55 5.41
N THR A 105 13.00 7.71 4.93
CA THR A 105 13.90 6.59 4.71
C THR A 105 14.88 6.37 5.85
N MET A 106 15.14 5.10 6.14
CA MET A 106 16.23 4.62 7.00
C MET A 106 16.03 4.94 8.50
N THR A 107 14.79 5.00 8.94
CA THR A 107 14.46 5.20 10.35
C THR A 107 14.94 3.99 11.17
N ASN A 108 15.58 4.23 12.31
CA ASN A 108 15.94 3.16 13.24
C ASN A 108 16.00 3.66 14.69
N VAL A 109 15.95 2.69 15.60
CA VAL A 109 16.13 2.91 17.05
C VAL A 109 17.29 2.07 17.61
N ARG A 110 18.07 1.44 16.72
CA ARG A 110 19.18 0.52 17.03
C ARG A 110 20.24 0.65 15.95
N GLY A 111 21.49 0.30 16.28
CA GLY A 111 22.55 0.22 15.28
C GLY A 111 23.01 1.58 14.71
N VAL A 112 22.88 2.66 15.49
CA VAL A 112 23.19 4.05 15.08
C VAL A 112 24.50 4.19 14.30
N PHE A 113 25.57 3.55 14.76
CA PHE A 113 26.91 3.60 14.14
C PHE A 113 27.23 2.41 13.22
N LYS A 114 26.26 1.54 12.93
CA LYS A 114 26.46 0.32 12.13
C LYS A 114 26.10 0.48 10.66
N THR A 115 25.30 1.50 10.32
CA THR A 115 24.84 1.74 8.94
C THR A 115 25.98 1.95 7.98
N THR A 116 25.96 1.15 6.92
CA THR A 116 26.85 1.27 5.76
C THR A 116 26.10 1.91 4.59
N LEU A 117 26.83 2.44 3.61
CA LEU A 117 26.22 2.90 2.36
C LEU A 117 25.64 1.74 1.53
N GLU A 118 26.14 0.52 1.71
CA GLU A 118 25.56 -0.68 1.09
C GLU A 118 24.16 -0.95 1.64
N ASP A 119 23.98 -0.89 2.96
CA ASP A 119 22.68 -1.08 3.60
C ASP A 119 21.70 -0.02 3.09
N ILE A 120 22.11 1.25 3.08
CA ILE A 120 21.29 2.38 2.60
C ILE A 120 20.87 2.13 1.15
N LYS A 121 21.80 1.71 0.29
CA LYS A 121 21.50 1.41 -1.11
C LYS A 121 20.45 0.29 -1.22
N GLN A 122 20.64 -0.84 -0.54
CA GLN A 122 19.70 -1.97 -0.60
C GLN A 122 18.29 -1.57 -0.11
N HIS A 123 18.21 -0.71 0.91
CA HIS A 123 16.92 -0.23 1.43
C HIS A 123 16.23 0.73 0.44
N ASP A 124 16.99 1.59 -0.23
CA ASP A 124 16.45 2.44 -1.30
C ASP A 124 16.02 1.63 -2.53
N ASP A 125 16.77 0.61 -2.93
CA ASP A 125 16.37 -0.28 -4.03
C ASP A 125 14.98 -0.86 -3.77
N MET A 126 14.68 -1.27 -2.53
CA MET A 126 13.35 -1.76 -2.14
C MET A 126 12.29 -0.66 -2.12
N ASN A 127 12.64 0.57 -1.72
CA ASN A 127 11.74 1.72 -1.86
C ASN A 127 11.36 1.94 -3.34
N PHE A 128 12.33 1.89 -4.26
CA PHE A 128 12.06 2.01 -5.70
C PHE A 128 11.22 0.85 -6.25
N ILE A 129 11.53 -0.41 -5.88
CA ILE A 129 10.76 -1.61 -6.29
C ILE A 129 9.29 -1.49 -5.87
N THR A 130 9.01 -0.83 -4.75
CA THR A 130 7.66 -0.70 -4.19
C THR A 130 6.91 0.53 -4.70
N GLY A 131 7.56 1.38 -5.52
CA GLY A 131 6.95 2.53 -6.21
C GLY A 131 7.30 3.89 -5.63
N ILE A 132 8.15 3.97 -4.61
CA ILE A 132 8.67 5.25 -4.11
C ILE A 132 9.65 5.83 -5.13
N ASN A 133 9.66 7.15 -5.29
CA ASN A 133 10.56 7.83 -6.22
C ASN A 133 11.23 9.08 -5.62
N HIS A 134 11.21 9.22 -4.30
CA HIS A 134 11.86 10.32 -3.58
C HIS A 134 12.23 9.94 -2.14
N SER A 135 13.52 9.77 -1.84
CA SER A 135 13.98 9.42 -0.48
C SER A 135 14.19 10.66 0.39
N VAL A 136 13.66 10.63 1.61
CA VAL A 136 13.87 11.67 2.64
C VAL A 136 14.50 11.02 3.87
N LEU A 137 15.81 11.20 4.04
CA LEU A 137 16.57 10.55 5.12
C LEU A 137 16.08 10.95 6.52
N HIS A 138 15.88 9.94 7.37
CA HIS A 138 15.59 10.10 8.80
C HIS A 138 16.82 9.76 9.65
N GLY A 139 17.53 10.72 10.21
CA GLY A 139 17.54 12.15 9.90
C GLY A 139 18.98 12.65 9.98
N TYR A 140 19.23 13.91 9.58
CA TYR A 140 20.57 14.49 9.70
C TYR A 140 20.85 14.89 11.16
N ASN A 141 21.91 14.32 11.74
CA ASN A 141 22.33 14.53 13.13
C ASN A 141 23.14 15.82 13.25
N TYR A 142 22.45 16.95 13.10
CA TYR A 142 23.07 18.26 13.25
C TYR A 142 23.67 18.41 14.65
N SER A 143 24.92 18.87 14.69
CA SER A 143 25.64 19.20 15.92
C SER A 143 26.37 20.54 15.74
N PRO A 144 26.38 21.42 16.76
CA PRO A 144 27.27 22.58 16.77
C PRO A 144 28.73 22.17 16.59
N LYS A 145 29.56 23.06 16.01
CA LYS A 145 30.98 22.77 15.70
C LYS A 145 31.82 22.42 16.93
N ASP A 146 31.47 22.95 18.08
CA ASP A 146 32.12 22.76 19.38
C ASP A 146 31.61 21.53 20.13
N ALA A 147 30.56 20.86 19.64
CA ALA A 147 30.07 19.63 20.25
C ALA A 147 31.14 18.53 20.13
N PRO A 148 31.55 17.89 21.24
CA PRO A 148 32.49 16.77 21.18
C PRO A 148 31.86 15.60 20.43
N PHE A 149 32.69 14.77 19.79
CA PHE A 149 32.22 13.54 19.16
C PHE A 149 31.43 12.67 20.16
N PRO A 150 30.27 12.08 19.77
CA PRO A 150 29.68 12.04 18.43
C PRO A 150 28.64 13.14 18.17
N GLY A 151 28.69 14.26 18.89
CA GLY A 151 27.71 15.32 18.77
C GLY A 151 26.33 14.93 19.32
N TRP A 152 25.28 15.53 18.77
CA TRP A 152 23.90 15.29 19.15
C TRP A 152 23.28 14.25 18.23
N ILE A 153 22.83 13.16 18.82
CA ILE A 153 22.21 12.04 18.12
C ILE A 153 20.77 11.93 18.58
N ARG A 154 19.85 11.92 17.62
CA ARG A 154 18.42 11.66 17.85
C ARG A 154 17.96 10.66 16.80
N TYR A 155 17.42 9.52 17.26
CA TYR A 155 16.75 8.46 16.47
C TYR A 155 17.18 8.33 15.00
N GLY A 156 17.82 7.21 14.64
CA GLY A 156 18.23 6.92 13.27
C GLY A 156 19.72 6.63 13.15
N SER A 157 20.15 6.37 11.92
CA SER A 157 21.56 6.18 11.60
C SER A 157 22.34 7.48 11.82
N TYR A 158 23.65 7.36 12.04
CA TYR A 158 24.53 8.52 12.22
C TYR A 158 24.81 9.26 10.90
N PHE A 159 23.78 9.83 10.25
CA PHE A 159 23.93 10.76 9.13
C PHE A 159 24.51 12.07 9.64
N SER A 160 25.84 12.18 9.58
CA SER A 160 26.62 13.31 10.08
C SER A 160 27.89 13.44 9.26
N GLU A 161 28.40 14.66 9.11
CA GLU A 161 29.68 14.93 8.46
C GLU A 161 30.86 14.22 9.13
N GLN A 162 30.69 13.85 10.41
CA GLN A 162 31.69 13.13 11.20
C GLN A 162 31.63 11.61 10.99
N ASN A 163 30.70 11.10 10.17
CA ASN A 163 30.66 9.67 9.84
C ASN A 163 31.75 9.31 8.83
N THR A 164 32.39 8.15 9.00
CA THR A 164 33.54 7.71 8.19
C THR A 164 33.20 7.57 6.70
N TRP A 165 31.95 7.22 6.37
CA TRP A 165 31.48 7.13 4.99
C TRP A 165 30.89 8.43 4.43
N TRP A 166 30.84 9.53 5.21
CA TRP A 166 30.27 10.81 4.75
C TRP A 166 30.94 11.34 3.48
N LYS A 167 32.27 11.20 3.39
CA LYS A 167 33.07 11.52 2.19
C LYS A 167 32.65 10.79 0.91
N HIS A 168 31.83 9.73 1.04
CA HIS A 168 31.30 8.94 -0.07
C HIS A 168 29.78 9.11 -0.25
N LEU A 169 29.11 9.90 0.61
CA LEU A 169 27.66 10.07 0.58
C LEU A 169 27.18 10.63 -0.77
N SER A 170 27.97 11.50 -1.41
CA SER A 170 27.64 12.07 -2.73
C SER A 170 27.41 10.99 -3.79
N SER A 171 28.14 9.87 -3.74
CA SER A 171 27.94 8.76 -4.68
C SER A 171 26.55 8.12 -4.56
N TRP A 172 26.04 8.01 -3.33
CA TRP A 172 24.68 7.52 -3.08
C TRP A 172 23.62 8.58 -3.44
N VAL A 173 23.84 9.86 -3.11
CA VAL A 173 22.92 10.95 -3.48
C VAL A 173 22.75 11.01 -4.99
N ASP A 174 23.84 10.94 -5.74
CA ASP A 174 23.86 10.91 -7.20
C ASP A 174 23.09 9.70 -7.77
N TYR A 175 23.26 8.53 -7.16
CA TYR A 175 22.53 7.32 -7.52
C TYR A 175 21.02 7.50 -7.33
N ASN A 176 20.60 7.95 -6.13
CA ASN A 176 19.21 8.15 -5.79
C ASN A 176 18.56 9.23 -6.68
N ALA A 177 19.27 10.33 -6.95
CA ALA A 177 18.78 11.42 -7.80
C ALA A 177 18.52 10.97 -9.25
N ARG A 178 19.41 10.14 -9.83
CA ARG A 178 19.23 9.61 -11.19
C ARG A 178 18.00 8.71 -11.30
N LEU A 179 17.81 7.80 -10.34
CA LEU A 179 16.65 6.93 -10.33
C LEU A 179 15.35 7.70 -10.08
N SER A 180 15.36 8.61 -9.10
CA SER A 180 14.24 9.51 -8.83
C SER A 180 13.83 10.30 -10.08
N TYR A 181 14.80 10.82 -10.83
CA TYR A 181 14.52 11.51 -12.10
C TYR A 181 13.83 10.61 -13.12
N VAL A 182 14.32 9.38 -13.33
CA VAL A 182 13.69 8.44 -14.28
C VAL A 182 12.26 8.11 -13.85
N PHE A 183 12.05 7.73 -12.58
CA PHE A 183 10.75 7.29 -12.10
C PHE A 183 9.72 8.43 -12.03
N GLN A 184 10.14 9.65 -11.66
CA GLN A 184 9.25 10.81 -11.67
C GLN A 184 8.85 11.26 -13.09
N ASN A 185 9.57 10.83 -14.13
CA ASN A 185 9.24 11.14 -15.53
C ASN A 185 8.77 9.89 -16.30
N SER A 186 8.29 8.87 -15.59
CA SER A 186 7.71 7.65 -16.15
C SER A 186 6.29 7.45 -15.63
N GLN A 187 5.46 6.72 -16.38
CA GLN A 187 4.15 6.25 -15.91
C GLN A 187 4.30 4.86 -15.31
N ALA A 188 3.74 4.64 -14.13
CA ALA A 188 3.70 3.31 -13.53
C ALA A 188 2.81 2.37 -14.35
N ASP A 189 3.33 1.19 -14.70
CA ASP A 189 2.57 0.11 -15.33
C ASP A 189 2.39 -1.03 -14.32
N LYS A 190 1.21 -1.10 -13.70
CA LYS A 190 0.85 -2.10 -12.70
C LYS A 190 -0.45 -2.78 -13.11
N SER A 191 -0.32 -3.93 -13.74
CA SER A 191 -1.44 -4.65 -14.36
C SER A 191 -2.32 -5.43 -13.37
N ILE A 192 -1.86 -5.62 -12.13
CA ILE A 192 -2.56 -6.41 -11.10
C ILE A 192 -3.07 -5.48 -10.00
N ALA A 193 -4.38 -5.47 -9.79
CA ALA A 193 -5.03 -4.83 -8.65
C ALA A 193 -5.33 -5.88 -7.57
N ILE A 194 -4.97 -5.60 -6.31
CA ILE A 194 -5.28 -6.47 -5.17
C ILE A 194 -6.26 -5.74 -4.26
N LEU A 195 -7.42 -6.36 -4.00
CA LEU A 195 -8.39 -5.89 -3.02
C LEU A 195 -8.46 -6.87 -1.84
N GLY A 196 -8.10 -6.37 -0.65
CA GLY A 196 -8.23 -7.08 0.61
C GLY A 196 -9.48 -6.70 1.42
N PRO A 197 -9.67 -7.31 2.59
CA PRO A 197 -10.88 -7.16 3.40
C PRO A 197 -10.88 -5.92 4.30
N THR A 198 -10.25 -4.82 3.88
CA THR A 198 -10.12 -3.62 4.73
C THR A 198 -11.47 -3.11 5.24
N SER A 199 -12.51 -3.14 4.39
CA SER A 199 -13.86 -2.72 4.77
C SER A 199 -14.51 -3.70 5.76
N ASP A 200 -14.32 -5.01 5.60
CA ASP A 200 -14.78 -6.01 6.58
C ASP A 200 -14.07 -5.83 7.93
N LEU A 201 -12.75 -5.56 7.91
CA LEU A 201 -11.95 -5.31 9.12
C LEU A 201 -12.47 -4.11 9.92
N TRP A 202 -13.01 -3.07 9.28
CA TRP A 202 -13.64 -1.95 9.99
C TRP A 202 -14.91 -2.37 10.75
N GLY A 203 -15.66 -3.34 10.23
CA GLY A 203 -16.79 -3.95 10.93
C GLY A 203 -16.37 -4.91 12.04
N ASP A 204 -15.25 -5.60 11.86
CA ASP A 204 -14.81 -6.68 12.75
C ASP A 204 -13.92 -6.21 13.90
N LYS A 205 -12.88 -5.44 13.58
CA LYS A 205 -11.82 -5.01 14.49
C LYS A 205 -11.77 -3.49 14.68
N GLY A 206 -12.44 -2.75 13.80
CA GLY A 206 -12.47 -1.28 13.82
C GLY A 206 -11.23 -0.65 13.19
N LEU A 207 -10.95 0.60 13.54
CA LEU A 207 -9.85 1.38 12.94
C LEU A 207 -8.50 1.20 13.66
N LYS A 208 -8.43 0.40 14.72
CA LYS A 208 -7.21 0.28 15.53
C LYS A 208 -6.07 -0.27 14.68
N ARG A 209 -4.98 0.49 14.58
CA ARG A 209 -3.78 0.03 13.86
C ARG A 209 -3.00 -1.03 14.64
N GLY A 210 -2.96 -0.99 15.97
CA GLY A 210 -2.00 -1.78 16.77
C GLY A 210 -2.58 -3.04 17.43
N PRO A 211 -2.02 -4.25 17.21
CA PRO A 211 -0.98 -4.58 16.21
C PRO A 211 -1.51 -4.42 14.78
N PHE A 212 -0.61 -4.16 13.81
CA PHE A 212 -1.01 -3.99 12.41
C PHE A 212 -1.76 -5.23 11.95
N HIS A 213 -2.92 -5.01 11.32
CA HIS A 213 -3.77 -6.08 10.86
C HIS A 213 -3.11 -6.74 9.66
N THR A 214 -2.31 -7.78 9.90
CA THR A 214 -1.68 -8.60 8.86
C THR A 214 -2.47 -9.88 8.61
N GLU A 215 -3.79 -9.89 8.86
CA GLU A 215 -4.62 -11.08 8.67
C GLU A 215 -5.50 -10.91 7.42
N PRO A 216 -5.46 -11.85 6.46
CA PRO A 216 -4.56 -13.01 6.41
C PRO A 216 -3.12 -12.62 6.01
N GLU A 217 -2.11 -13.31 6.55
CA GLU A 217 -0.68 -12.92 6.37
C GLU A 217 -0.25 -12.89 4.91
N TYR A 218 -0.74 -13.86 4.12
CA TYR A 218 -0.41 -13.95 2.71
C TYR A 218 -0.74 -12.67 1.95
N LEU A 219 -1.84 -11.98 2.32
CA LEU A 219 -2.30 -10.79 1.60
C LEU A 219 -1.24 -9.70 1.64
N TYR A 220 -0.64 -9.46 2.80
CA TYR A 220 0.31 -8.37 3.00
C TYR A 220 1.70 -8.67 2.43
N ARG A 221 1.95 -9.93 2.07
CA ARG A 221 3.20 -10.43 1.51
C ARG A 221 3.09 -10.85 0.04
N MET A 222 1.89 -10.92 -0.53
CA MET A 222 1.65 -11.42 -1.90
C MET A 222 2.36 -10.59 -2.98
N TRP A 223 2.68 -9.33 -2.69
CA TRP A 223 3.46 -8.49 -3.60
C TRP A 223 4.88 -9.01 -3.81
N GLU A 224 5.48 -9.69 -2.82
CA GLU A 224 6.85 -10.22 -2.88
C GLU A 224 7.01 -11.22 -4.03
N PRO A 225 6.25 -12.34 -4.08
CA PRO A 225 6.36 -13.28 -5.19
C PRO A 225 5.84 -12.71 -6.52
N ILE A 226 4.82 -11.83 -6.50
CA ILE A 226 4.38 -11.14 -7.74
C ILE A 226 5.55 -10.38 -8.36
N SER A 227 6.30 -9.64 -7.54
CA SER A 227 7.50 -8.91 -7.97
C SER A 227 8.61 -9.86 -8.45
N GLN A 228 8.89 -10.93 -7.69
CA GLN A 228 9.91 -11.92 -8.04
C GLN A 228 9.61 -12.68 -9.35
N LEU A 229 8.33 -12.81 -9.71
CA LEU A 229 7.87 -13.43 -10.96
C LEU A 229 7.83 -12.44 -12.14
N GLY A 230 8.27 -11.19 -11.95
CA GLY A 230 8.36 -10.18 -13.00
C GLY A 230 7.08 -9.37 -13.23
N TYR A 231 6.11 -9.45 -12.31
CA TYR A 231 4.87 -8.68 -12.37
C TYR A 231 4.89 -7.52 -11.36
N SER A 232 3.94 -6.60 -11.47
CA SER A 232 3.77 -5.49 -10.53
C SER A 232 2.31 -5.32 -10.16
N CYS A 233 2.07 -4.93 -8.91
CA CYS A 233 0.72 -4.79 -8.36
C CYS A 233 0.55 -3.52 -7.52
N ASP A 234 -0.70 -3.09 -7.39
CA ASP A 234 -1.14 -2.10 -6.40
C ASP A 234 -2.22 -2.70 -5.50
N TYR A 235 -2.17 -2.36 -4.21
CA TYR A 235 -3.27 -2.60 -3.28
C TYR A 235 -4.26 -1.47 -3.40
N ILE A 236 -5.49 -1.81 -3.75
CA ILE A 236 -6.57 -0.85 -3.94
C ILE A 236 -7.70 -1.09 -2.93
N ASN A 237 -8.62 -0.14 -2.81
CA ASN A 237 -9.78 -0.24 -1.94
C ASN A 237 -11.08 -0.31 -2.74
N GLN A 238 -12.20 -0.53 -2.04
CA GLN A 238 -13.51 -0.62 -2.69
C GLN A 238 -13.93 0.69 -3.36
N ASN A 239 -13.51 1.84 -2.84
CA ASN A 239 -13.82 3.15 -3.41
C ASN A 239 -13.19 3.33 -4.80
N VAL A 240 -11.94 2.89 -4.98
CA VAL A 240 -11.27 2.89 -6.29
C VAL A 240 -12.02 2.01 -7.29
N LEU A 241 -12.33 0.76 -6.92
CA LEU A 241 -13.05 -0.14 -7.83
C LEU A 241 -14.46 0.34 -8.16
N ALA A 242 -15.21 0.82 -7.17
CA ALA A 242 -16.57 1.31 -7.38
C ALA A 242 -16.63 2.55 -8.30
N ASN A 243 -15.52 3.25 -8.49
CA ASN A 243 -15.42 4.43 -9.35
C ASN A 243 -14.53 4.20 -10.59
N ALA A 244 -14.04 2.98 -10.79
CA ALA A 244 -13.27 2.62 -11.96
C ALA A 244 -14.17 2.56 -13.20
N LYS A 245 -13.60 2.90 -14.35
CA LYS A 245 -14.20 2.63 -15.66
C LYS A 245 -13.80 1.24 -16.11
N VAL A 246 -14.68 0.58 -16.84
CA VAL A 246 -14.40 -0.72 -17.45
C VAL A 246 -14.40 -0.56 -18.96
N LYS A 247 -13.36 -1.07 -19.61
CA LYS A 247 -13.28 -1.11 -21.07
C LYS A 247 -12.42 -2.28 -21.53
N ASP A 248 -12.93 -3.09 -22.46
CA ASP A 248 -12.19 -4.16 -23.14
C ASP A 248 -11.40 -5.08 -22.20
N GLY A 249 -12.01 -5.48 -21.08
CA GLY A 249 -11.39 -6.36 -20.09
C GLY A 249 -10.36 -5.67 -19.19
N VAL A 250 -10.37 -4.34 -19.13
CA VAL A 250 -9.46 -3.52 -18.33
C VAL A 250 -10.24 -2.63 -17.36
N LEU A 251 -9.81 -2.61 -16.10
CA LEU A 251 -10.25 -1.65 -15.08
C LEU A 251 -9.36 -0.40 -15.14
N ILE A 252 -9.97 0.76 -15.24
CA ILE A 252 -9.28 2.04 -15.46
C ILE A 252 -9.64 3.01 -14.34
N TYR A 253 -8.64 3.52 -13.62
CA TYR A 253 -8.81 4.56 -12.60
C TYR A 253 -7.67 5.58 -12.70
N GLY A 254 -7.99 6.84 -12.94
CA GLY A 254 -6.97 7.84 -13.29
C GLY A 254 -6.20 7.38 -14.53
N ASP A 255 -4.87 7.36 -14.43
CA ASP A 255 -3.97 6.86 -15.48
C ASP A 255 -3.62 5.37 -15.34
N MET A 256 -4.16 4.69 -14.31
CA MET A 256 -3.87 3.30 -14.02
C MET A 256 -4.80 2.34 -14.75
N ASN A 257 -4.23 1.23 -15.24
CA ASN A 257 -4.90 0.22 -16.02
C ASN A 257 -4.63 -1.18 -15.44
N PHE A 258 -5.66 -1.82 -14.89
CA PHE A 258 -5.56 -3.15 -14.30
C PHE A 258 -6.22 -4.19 -15.19
N LYS A 259 -5.46 -5.23 -15.54
CA LYS A 259 -5.90 -6.36 -16.39
C LYS A 259 -6.34 -7.56 -15.55
N LEU A 260 -5.82 -7.68 -14.33
CA LEU A 260 -6.16 -8.73 -13.37
C LEU A 260 -6.60 -8.09 -12.06
N LEU A 261 -7.75 -8.53 -11.55
CA LEU A 261 -8.22 -8.19 -10.20
C LEU A 261 -8.08 -9.41 -9.29
N VAL A 262 -7.46 -9.24 -8.13
CA VAL A 262 -7.35 -10.26 -7.08
C VAL A 262 -8.25 -9.84 -5.92
N LEU A 263 -9.26 -10.65 -5.62
CA LEU A 263 -10.11 -10.54 -4.44
C LEU A 263 -9.58 -11.49 -3.38
N ALA A 264 -9.03 -10.94 -2.29
CA ALA A 264 -8.36 -11.71 -1.26
C ALA A 264 -9.16 -11.72 0.04
N ASN A 265 -9.78 -12.87 0.37
CA ASN A 265 -10.52 -13.08 1.61
C ASN A 265 -11.60 -12.00 1.87
N LEU A 266 -12.37 -11.67 0.83
CA LEU A 266 -13.33 -10.56 0.85
C LEU A 266 -14.75 -11.10 1.08
N GLU A 267 -15.41 -10.70 2.18
CA GLU A 267 -16.77 -11.17 2.52
C GLU A 267 -17.85 -10.20 2.05
N SER A 268 -17.58 -8.88 2.18
CA SER A 268 -18.59 -7.86 1.94
C SER A 268 -18.14 -6.79 0.96
N VAL A 269 -19.05 -6.34 0.10
CA VAL A 269 -18.79 -5.29 -0.88
C VAL A 269 -19.89 -4.24 -0.96
N ASP A 270 -19.56 -3.06 -1.47
CA ASP A 270 -20.55 -2.08 -1.91
C ASP A 270 -21.26 -2.56 -3.19
N ILE A 271 -22.54 -2.20 -3.35
CA ILE A 271 -23.34 -2.59 -4.53
C ILE A 271 -22.73 -2.04 -5.83
N LYS A 272 -22.18 -0.81 -5.80
CA LYS A 272 -21.54 -0.20 -6.97
C LYS A 272 -20.29 -0.97 -7.37
N LEU A 273 -19.51 -1.46 -6.40
CA LEU A 273 -18.39 -2.37 -6.69
C LEU A 273 -18.89 -3.67 -7.29
N ALA A 274 -19.91 -4.32 -6.72
CA ALA A 274 -20.46 -5.56 -7.27
C ALA A 274 -20.91 -5.40 -8.73
N LYS A 275 -21.56 -4.28 -9.06
CA LYS A 275 -21.92 -3.94 -10.45
C LYS A 275 -20.68 -3.75 -11.33
N THR A 276 -19.69 -3.01 -10.86
CA THR A 276 -18.43 -2.78 -11.61
C THR A 276 -17.68 -4.09 -11.85
N LEU A 277 -17.68 -5.01 -10.89
CA LEU A 277 -17.10 -6.34 -11.03
C LEU A 277 -17.82 -7.14 -12.13
N LYS A 278 -19.15 -7.09 -12.17
CA LYS A 278 -19.95 -7.71 -13.23
C LYS A 278 -19.61 -7.12 -14.60
N ASP A 279 -19.55 -5.80 -14.70
CA ASP A 279 -19.19 -5.12 -15.95
C ASP A 279 -17.78 -5.52 -16.40
N PHE A 280 -16.84 -5.62 -15.45
CA PHE A 280 -15.46 -6.03 -15.71
C PHE A 280 -15.37 -7.43 -16.30
N VAL A 281 -15.97 -8.44 -15.66
CA VAL A 281 -15.94 -9.82 -16.18
C VAL A 281 -16.72 -9.95 -17.49
N ALA A 282 -17.80 -9.18 -17.66
CA ALA A 282 -18.57 -9.15 -18.90
C ALA A 282 -17.80 -8.53 -20.07
N SER A 283 -16.88 -7.61 -19.78
CA SER A 283 -15.97 -7.04 -20.77
C SER A 283 -14.75 -7.92 -21.09
N GLY A 284 -14.62 -9.09 -20.44
CA GLY A 284 -13.50 -10.03 -20.63
C GLY A 284 -12.40 -9.96 -19.57
N GLY A 285 -12.58 -9.14 -18.53
CA GLY A 285 -11.64 -9.02 -17.42
C GLY A 285 -11.49 -10.31 -16.61
N LYS A 286 -10.31 -10.51 -16.01
CA LYS A 286 -10.01 -11.70 -15.19
C LYS A 286 -9.99 -11.37 -13.70
N VAL A 287 -10.58 -12.24 -12.90
CA VAL A 287 -10.66 -12.10 -11.45
C VAL A 287 -10.15 -13.37 -10.79
N VAL A 288 -9.09 -13.24 -9.99
CA VAL A 288 -8.67 -14.27 -9.04
C VAL A 288 -9.47 -14.08 -7.76
N VAL A 289 -10.10 -15.15 -7.30
CA VAL A 289 -10.92 -15.16 -6.09
C VAL A 289 -10.28 -16.10 -5.09
N ILE A 290 -9.77 -15.54 -3.99
CA ILE A 290 -9.13 -16.30 -2.91
C ILE A 290 -10.13 -16.46 -1.77
N ASP A 291 -10.42 -17.71 -1.41
CA ASP A 291 -11.33 -18.11 -0.31
C ASP A 291 -12.83 -17.78 -0.51
N GLY A 292 -13.23 -17.25 -1.67
CA GLY A 292 -14.64 -17.13 -2.07
C GLY A 292 -15.04 -15.74 -2.58
N LEU A 293 -16.16 -15.68 -3.30
CA LEU A 293 -16.77 -14.42 -3.74
C LEU A 293 -17.56 -13.78 -2.57
N PRO A 294 -17.57 -12.45 -2.43
CA PRO A 294 -18.30 -11.77 -1.37
C PRO A 294 -19.81 -11.83 -1.62
N ASP A 295 -20.60 -12.24 -0.63
CA ASP A 295 -22.06 -12.39 -0.74
C ASP A 295 -22.85 -11.37 0.10
N LYS A 296 -22.15 -10.51 0.87
CA LYS A 296 -22.74 -9.52 1.77
C LYS A 296 -22.51 -8.08 1.31
N SER A 297 -23.41 -7.21 1.70
CA SER A 297 -23.24 -5.76 1.74
C SER A 297 -22.44 -5.34 2.97
N LEU A 298 -21.97 -4.09 3.05
CA LEU A 298 -21.18 -3.60 4.19
C LEU A 298 -22.03 -2.99 5.33
N GLY A 299 -22.90 -2.03 5.01
CA GLY A 299 -23.62 -1.22 5.99
C GLY A 299 -24.83 -1.90 6.62
N TYR A 300 -25.43 -1.25 7.63
CA TYR A 300 -26.62 -1.75 8.34
C TYR A 300 -27.93 -1.38 7.64
N GLY A 301 -27.99 -0.25 6.95
CA GLY A 301 -29.18 0.18 6.21
C GLY A 301 -29.58 -0.83 5.14
N ASP A 302 -30.83 -1.30 5.18
CA ASP A 302 -31.45 -2.24 4.24
C ASP A 302 -30.60 -3.48 3.91
N TYR A 303 -29.80 -3.95 4.87
CA TYR A 303 -28.76 -4.94 4.59
C TYR A 303 -29.31 -6.24 4.01
N GLN A 304 -30.50 -6.71 4.40
CA GLN A 304 -31.07 -7.94 3.82
C GLN A 304 -31.38 -7.79 2.33
N ALA A 305 -31.92 -6.64 1.92
CA ALA A 305 -32.18 -6.37 0.52
C ALA A 305 -30.87 -6.20 -0.27
N ASN A 306 -29.90 -5.52 0.32
CA ASN A 306 -28.59 -5.29 -0.29
C ASN A 306 -27.77 -6.59 -0.43
N ASP A 307 -27.80 -7.47 0.58
CA ASP A 307 -27.19 -8.81 0.53
C ASP A 307 -27.83 -9.64 -0.59
N ALA A 308 -29.16 -9.59 -0.74
CA ALA A 308 -29.85 -10.29 -1.83
C ALA A 308 -29.44 -9.77 -3.22
N VAL A 309 -29.18 -8.47 -3.36
CA VAL A 309 -28.67 -7.88 -4.62
C VAL A 309 -27.26 -8.37 -4.91
N ILE A 310 -26.35 -8.33 -3.92
CA ILE A 310 -24.96 -8.74 -4.08
C ILE A 310 -24.86 -10.23 -4.38
N SER A 311 -25.54 -11.06 -3.59
CA SER A 311 -25.63 -12.52 -3.80
C SER A 311 -26.11 -12.86 -5.21
N ARG A 312 -27.13 -12.15 -5.73
CA ARG A 312 -27.62 -12.34 -7.10
C ARG A 312 -26.56 -11.97 -8.14
N ILE A 313 -25.86 -10.85 -7.95
CA ILE A 313 -24.78 -10.42 -8.87
C ILE A 313 -23.65 -11.45 -8.86
N MET A 314 -23.19 -11.92 -7.70
CA MET A 314 -22.11 -12.90 -7.63
C MET A 314 -22.51 -14.26 -8.20
N THR A 315 -23.75 -14.70 -7.97
CA THR A 315 -24.28 -15.93 -8.58
C THR A 315 -24.32 -15.82 -10.11
N ASP A 316 -24.73 -14.67 -10.63
CA ASP A 316 -24.72 -14.38 -12.06
C ASP A 316 -23.28 -14.38 -12.63
N ILE A 317 -22.33 -13.74 -11.94
CA ILE A 317 -20.91 -13.77 -12.29
C ILE A 317 -20.40 -15.22 -12.35
N GLN A 318 -20.64 -15.99 -11.30
CA GLN A 318 -20.16 -17.37 -11.19
C GLN A 318 -20.81 -18.31 -12.20
N SER A 319 -22.06 -18.06 -12.62
CA SER A 319 -22.78 -18.92 -13.56
C SER A 319 -22.48 -18.58 -15.02
N ASN A 320 -22.39 -17.28 -15.34
CA ASN A 320 -22.35 -16.80 -16.73
C ASN A 320 -20.95 -16.39 -17.20
N TYR A 321 -20.00 -16.19 -16.29
CA TYR A 321 -18.65 -15.72 -16.60
C TYR A 321 -17.57 -16.63 -15.99
N THR A 322 -17.80 -17.94 -16.00
CA THR A 322 -16.91 -18.97 -15.40
C THR A 322 -15.47 -18.88 -15.91
N SER A 323 -15.27 -18.58 -17.19
CA SER A 323 -13.93 -18.44 -17.79
C SER A 323 -13.17 -17.21 -17.28
N SER A 324 -13.86 -16.24 -16.68
CA SER A 324 -13.27 -15.00 -16.13
C SER A 324 -12.90 -15.13 -14.66
N ILE A 325 -13.39 -16.16 -13.97
CA ILE A 325 -13.18 -16.38 -12.53
C ILE A 325 -12.17 -17.50 -12.31
N ILE A 326 -11.12 -17.20 -11.55
CA ILE A 326 -10.08 -18.14 -11.14
C ILE A 326 -10.20 -18.31 -9.62
N SER A 327 -10.96 -19.30 -9.20
CA SER A 327 -11.15 -19.60 -7.78
C SER A 327 -9.99 -20.43 -7.25
N VAL A 328 -9.39 -19.97 -6.15
CA VAL A 328 -8.29 -20.65 -5.46
C VAL A 328 -8.50 -20.57 -3.95
N ASN A 329 -7.99 -21.56 -3.23
CA ASN A 329 -7.86 -21.45 -1.77
C ASN A 329 -6.60 -20.66 -1.44
N SER A 330 -6.60 -19.97 -0.31
CA SER A 330 -5.40 -19.34 0.26
C SER A 330 -4.23 -20.33 0.40
N PRO A 331 -2.99 -19.85 0.36
CA PRO A 331 -1.83 -20.70 0.55
C PRO A 331 -1.85 -21.34 1.94
N ASN A 332 -1.56 -22.64 2.01
CA ASN A 332 -1.57 -23.40 3.27
C ASN A 332 -0.55 -22.87 4.30
N SER A 333 0.50 -22.18 3.85
CA SER A 333 1.51 -21.57 4.71
C SER A 333 2.29 -20.50 3.94
N ILE A 334 3.00 -19.63 4.67
CA ILE A 334 3.73 -18.52 4.05
C ILE A 334 4.96 -19.00 3.28
N GLU A 335 5.54 -20.16 3.65
CA GLU A 335 6.65 -20.79 2.93
C GLU A 335 6.25 -21.25 1.53
N LYS A 336 4.96 -21.52 1.31
CA LYS A 336 4.41 -21.90 0.00
C LYS A 336 3.91 -20.71 -0.81
N LEU A 337 3.98 -19.48 -0.28
CA LEU A 337 3.41 -18.30 -0.92
C LEU A 337 3.97 -18.08 -2.33
N PHE A 338 5.27 -18.31 -2.54
CA PHE A 338 5.90 -18.16 -3.85
C PHE A 338 5.34 -19.14 -4.90
N SER A 339 5.42 -20.44 -4.63
CA SER A 339 4.94 -21.46 -5.58
C SER A 339 3.43 -21.37 -5.79
N TRP A 340 2.68 -21.03 -4.74
CA TRP A 340 1.25 -20.78 -4.84
C TRP A 340 0.94 -19.58 -5.75
N THR A 341 1.66 -18.46 -5.59
CA THR A 341 1.46 -17.27 -6.43
C THR A 341 1.81 -17.58 -7.89
N GLU A 342 2.88 -18.34 -8.12
CA GLU A 342 3.27 -18.78 -9.47
C GLU A 342 2.15 -19.59 -10.15
N GLU A 343 1.53 -20.53 -9.44
CA GLU A 343 0.41 -21.31 -9.95
C GLU A 343 -0.83 -20.47 -10.23
N VAL A 344 -1.13 -19.48 -9.37
CA VAL A 344 -2.23 -18.53 -9.56
C VAL A 344 -2.02 -17.71 -10.83
N LEU A 345 -0.83 -17.13 -11.00
CA LEU A 345 -0.52 -16.29 -12.17
C LEU A 345 -0.46 -17.10 -13.47
N LYS A 346 -0.03 -18.36 -13.45
CA LYS A 346 -0.08 -19.24 -14.63
C LYS A 346 -1.52 -19.54 -15.12
N LYS A 347 -2.51 -19.44 -14.23
CA LYS A 347 -3.93 -19.63 -14.55
C LYS A 347 -4.63 -18.33 -14.96
N SER A 348 -4.01 -17.18 -14.68
CA SER A 348 -4.53 -15.83 -14.89
C SER A 348 -4.13 -15.28 -16.24
#